data_AF-A0A4U5MB47-F1
#
_entry.id   AF-A0A4U5MB47-F1
#
_cell.length_a   1.000
_cell.length_b   1.000
_cell.length_c   1.000
_cell.angle_alpha   90.00
_cell.angle_beta   90.00
_cell.angle_gamma   90.00
#
_symmetry.space_group_name_H-M   'P 1'
#
loop_
_entity.id
_entity.type
_entity.pdbx_description
1 polymer ?
#
loop_
_entity_poly.entity_id
_entity_poly.type
_entity_poly.pdbx_seq_one_letter_code
_entity_poly.pdbx_strand_id
1 'polypeptide(L)'
;MSSSNKPHYDADPNKVFYEEDKNSWTFKPRGFSIIWGNDKRYWNCLIRRSSDEIPAELVQVCWLELTGTTKDPLKEGKYKIKFEVSMKSDAFGWSGCPVFMMAKLGKKGRYRWKQSRPIRCKQRQEISYLGLCD
;
A
#
# COMPACT_ATOMS: atom_id res chain seq x y z
N MET A 1 -2.11 8.42 32.87
CA MET A 1 -1.14 8.15 31.78
C MET A 1 -1.87 8.31 30.46
N SER A 2 -1.68 9.44 29.77
CA SER A 2 -2.26 9.65 28.43
C SER A 2 -1.46 8.80 27.45
N SER A 3 -1.96 7.63 27.05
CA SER A 3 -1.38 6.93 25.92
C SER A 3 -1.62 7.80 24.69
N SER A 4 -0.56 8.42 24.17
CA SER A 4 -0.59 9.10 22.88
C SER A 4 -0.91 8.05 21.80
N ASN A 5 -2.21 7.78 21.59
CA ASN A 5 -2.68 6.85 20.58
C ASN A 5 -2.48 7.51 19.21
N LYS A 6 -1.26 7.42 18.68
CA LYS A 6 -0.97 7.82 17.31
C LYS A 6 -1.86 6.98 16.38
N PRO A 7 -2.78 7.61 15.62
CA PRO A 7 -3.73 6.86 14.79
C PRO A 7 -3.04 6.19 13.60
N HIS A 8 -1.87 6.67 13.21
CA HIS A 8 -1.05 6.09 12.15
C HIS A 8 -0.33 4.82 12.64
N TYR A 9 -0.23 3.84 11.75
CA TYR A 9 0.64 2.67 11.94
C TYR A 9 2.00 2.96 11.30
N ASP A 10 3.09 2.68 12.03
CA ASP A 10 4.45 2.81 11.53
C ASP A 10 4.91 1.48 10.91
N ALA A 11 5.57 1.56 9.76
CA ALA A 11 6.08 0.39 9.05
C ALA A 11 7.00 -0.47 9.94
N ASP A 12 6.81 -1.79 9.86
CA ASP A 12 7.76 -2.78 10.37
C ASP A 12 8.79 -3.13 9.27
N PRO A 13 10.08 -2.73 9.42
CA PRO A 13 11.11 -3.01 8.41
C PRO A 13 11.39 -4.50 8.20
N ASN A 14 10.97 -5.37 9.12
CA ASN A 14 11.08 -6.82 8.97
C ASN A 14 10.01 -7.42 8.05
N LYS A 15 9.05 -6.60 7.62
CA LYS A 15 7.95 -6.97 6.72
C LYS A 15 8.18 -6.47 5.28
N VAL A 16 9.41 -6.05 5.00
CA VAL A 16 9.89 -5.62 3.70
C VAL A 16 11.03 -6.55 3.28
N PHE A 17 10.83 -7.25 2.17
CA PHE A 17 11.71 -8.31 1.69
C PHE A 17 12.25 -7.96 0.32
N TYR A 18 13.52 -8.29 0.10
CA TYR A 18 14.12 -8.24 -1.22
C TYR A 18 14.22 -9.66 -1.75
N GLU A 19 13.61 -9.91 -2.91
CA GLU A 19 13.67 -11.18 -3.62
C GLU A 19 14.74 -11.07 -4.71
N GLU A 20 15.93 -11.64 -4.46
CA GLU A 20 17.07 -11.58 -5.38
C GLU A 20 16.74 -12.17 -6.75
N ASP A 21 16.09 -13.34 -6.79
CA ASP A 21 15.70 -14.05 -8.02
C ASP A 21 14.84 -13.20 -8.95
N LYS A 22 14.02 -12.31 -8.38
CA LYS A 22 13.10 -11.44 -9.12
C LYS A 22 13.59 -10.00 -9.22
N ASN A 23 14.70 -9.67 -8.56
CA ASN A 23 15.20 -8.32 -8.37
C ASN A 23 14.06 -7.36 -7.95
N SER A 24 13.28 -7.76 -6.95
CA SER A 24 12.06 -7.04 -6.56
C SER A 24 11.89 -6.92 -5.06
N TRP A 25 11.41 -5.76 -4.63
CA TRP A 25 11.01 -5.53 -3.25
C TRP A 25 9.55 -5.91 -3.04
N THR A 26 9.30 -6.77 -2.06
CA THR A 26 7.96 -7.20 -1.64
C THR A 26 7.65 -6.63 -0.27
N PHE A 27 6.56 -5.87 -0.20
CA PHE A 27 6.06 -5.27 1.02
C PHE A 27 4.82 -6.04 1.47
N LYS A 28 4.87 -6.64 2.65
CA LYS A 28 3.64 -7.09 3.33
C LYS A 28 2.88 -5.86 3.84
N PRO A 29 1.57 -5.94 4.16
CA PRO A 29 0.82 -4.76 4.58
C PRO A 29 1.46 -4.02 5.77
N ARG A 30 2.03 -4.75 6.72
CA ARG A 30 2.78 -4.19 7.86
C ARG A 30 4.12 -3.56 7.52
N GLY A 31 4.65 -3.79 6.32
CA GLY A 31 5.85 -3.11 5.83
C GLY A 31 5.59 -1.67 5.37
N PHE A 32 4.33 -1.23 5.39
CA PHE A 32 3.96 0.15 5.08
C PHE A 32 3.64 0.94 6.35
N SER A 33 3.97 2.23 6.32
CA SER A 33 3.39 3.21 7.22
C SER A 33 2.03 3.60 6.68
N ILE A 34 0.99 3.41 7.48
CA ILE A 34 -0.41 3.45 7.04
C ILE A 34 -1.17 4.52 7.82
N ILE A 35 -1.87 5.40 7.09
CA ILE A 35 -2.76 6.37 7.72
C ILE A 35 -3.91 5.67 8.43
N TRP A 36 -4.21 6.13 9.65
CA TRP A 36 -5.21 5.50 10.51
C TRP A 36 -5.00 4.01 10.79
N GLY A 37 -3.83 3.43 10.46
CA GLY A 37 -3.60 1.99 10.56
C GLY A 37 -3.74 1.42 11.99
N ASN A 38 -3.64 2.27 13.01
CA ASN A 38 -3.88 1.92 14.41
C ASN A 38 -5.33 2.14 14.87
N ASP A 39 -6.17 2.74 14.03
CA ASP A 39 -7.57 3.03 14.33
C ASP A 39 -8.48 1.86 13.90
N LYS A 40 -9.00 1.14 14.91
CA LYS A 40 -9.87 -0.01 14.73
C LYS A 40 -11.23 0.33 14.12
N ARG A 41 -11.59 1.61 14.01
CA ARG A 41 -12.79 2.06 13.30
C ARG A 41 -12.64 1.91 11.79
N TYR A 42 -11.41 2.05 11.29
CA TYR A 42 -11.12 1.99 9.85
C TYR A 42 -10.42 0.69 9.44
N TRP A 43 -9.77 -0.02 10.38
CA TRP A 43 -8.98 -1.22 10.07
C TRP A 43 -9.32 -2.43 10.94
N ASN A 44 -9.70 -3.52 10.29
CA ASN A 44 -10.04 -4.77 10.99
C ASN A 44 -8.85 -5.71 11.24
N CYS A 45 -7.77 -5.62 10.44
CA CYS A 45 -6.75 -6.69 10.39
C CYS A 45 -5.27 -6.27 10.50
N LEU A 46 -4.93 -4.97 10.54
CA LEU A 46 -3.52 -4.56 10.61
C LEU A 46 -2.82 -4.93 11.92
N ILE A 47 -3.55 -4.96 13.03
CA ILE A 47 -2.95 -5.01 14.39
C ILE A 47 -3.12 -6.39 15.05
N ARG A 48 -4.12 -7.17 14.65
CA ARG A 48 -4.61 -8.30 15.47
C ARG A 48 -4.16 -9.70 15.08
N ARG A 49 -3.46 -9.91 13.96
CA ARG A 49 -3.14 -11.28 13.51
C ARG A 49 -1.64 -11.53 13.35
N SER A 50 -1.25 -12.75 13.69
CA SER A 50 0.12 -13.30 13.69
C SER A 50 0.60 -13.76 12.31
N SER A 51 -0.21 -13.63 11.27
CA SER A 51 0.11 -14.13 9.93
C SER A 51 0.20 -12.99 8.91
N ASP A 52 1.35 -12.90 8.25
CA ASP A 52 1.62 -11.96 7.15
C ASP A 52 0.94 -12.37 5.82
N GLU A 53 0.16 -13.44 5.85
CA GLU A 53 -0.61 -13.93 4.68
C GLU A 53 -2.01 -13.32 4.60
N ILE A 54 -2.42 -12.57 5.62
CA ILE A 54 -3.76 -11.97 5.67
C ILE A 54 -3.70 -10.55 5.10
N PRO A 55 -4.52 -10.22 4.08
CA PRO A 55 -4.63 -8.87 3.56
C PRO A 55 -5.07 -7.87 4.64
N ALA A 56 -4.60 -6.62 4.54
CA ALA A 56 -5.12 -5.56 5.38
C ALA A 56 -6.52 -5.14 4.90
N GLU A 57 -7.50 -5.19 5.81
CA GLU A 57 -8.88 -4.85 5.51
C GLU A 57 -9.22 -3.44 6.00
N LEU A 58 -9.57 -2.60 5.04
CA LEU A 58 -10.00 -1.22 5.23
C LEU A 58 -11.53 -1.14 5.16
N VAL A 59 -12.15 -0.47 6.13
CA VAL A 59 -13.59 -0.50 6.38
C VAL A 59 -14.21 0.87 6.12
N GLN A 60 -15.21 0.92 5.22
CA GLN A 60 -16.07 2.10 4.97
C GLN A 60 -15.32 3.42 4.68
N VAL A 61 -14.27 3.38 3.87
CA VAL A 61 -13.59 4.60 3.38
C VAL A 61 -13.40 4.57 1.87
N CYS A 62 -13.16 5.75 1.28
CA CYS A 62 -13.03 5.95 -0.16
C CYS A 62 -11.59 6.23 -0.63
N TRP A 63 -10.60 6.23 0.27
CA TRP A 63 -9.20 6.47 -0.08
C TRP A 63 -8.26 5.89 0.98
N LEU A 64 -7.00 5.74 0.61
CA LEU A 64 -5.92 5.31 1.49
C LEU A 64 -4.59 5.93 1.03
N GLU A 65 -3.76 6.34 1.98
CA GLU A 65 -2.36 6.64 1.78
C GLU A 65 -1.48 5.65 2.55
N LEU A 66 -0.42 5.17 1.87
CA LEU A 66 0.56 4.27 2.45
C LEU A 66 1.95 4.66 1.95
N THR A 67 2.92 4.62 2.86
CA THR A 67 4.32 4.95 2.58
C THR A 67 5.18 3.72 2.85
N GLY A 68 6.02 3.35 1.88
CA GLY A 68 6.98 2.26 2.01
C GLY A 68 8.40 2.73 1.78
N THR A 69 9.34 2.16 2.53
CA THR A 69 10.77 2.47 2.42
C THR A 69 11.55 1.16 2.28
N THR A 70 12.45 1.10 1.31
CA THR A 70 13.39 -0.02 1.16
C THR A 70 14.60 0.18 2.07
N LYS A 71 15.25 -0.92 2.48
CA LYS A 71 16.48 -0.83 3.31
C LYS A 71 17.62 -0.21 2.52
N ASP A 72 17.75 -0.62 1.26
CA ASP A 72 18.78 -0.14 0.35
C ASP A 72 18.20 0.89 -0.63
N PRO A 73 19.00 1.88 -1.06
CA PRO A 73 18.63 2.75 -2.15
C PRO A 73 18.29 1.97 -3.41
N LEU A 74 17.20 2.37 -4.06
CA LEU A 74 16.88 1.84 -5.38
C LEU A 74 17.90 2.35 -6.39
N LYS A 75 18.46 1.44 -7.19
CA LYS A 75 19.37 1.77 -8.30
C LYS A 75 18.63 2.58 -9.38
N GLU A 76 19.34 3.26 -10.25
CA GLU A 76 18.72 3.85 -11.44
C GLU A 76 18.06 2.75 -12.29
N GLY A 77 16.85 3.00 -12.79
CA GLY A 77 16.21 2.03 -13.65
C GLY A 77 14.72 2.19 -13.82
N LYS A 78 14.09 1.19 -14.43
CA LYS A 78 12.63 1.15 -14.62
C LYS A 78 12.00 0.30 -13.53
N TYR A 79 11.11 0.90 -12.75
CA TYR A 79 10.41 0.24 -11.67
C TYR A 79 8.94 0.03 -12.02
N LYS A 80 8.37 -1.06 -11.51
CA LYS A 80 6.94 -1.34 -11.57
C LYS A 80 6.43 -1.52 -10.16
N ILE A 81 5.54 -0.64 -9.73
CA ILE A 81 4.87 -0.76 -8.45
C ILE A 81 3.58 -1.54 -8.70
N LYS A 82 3.41 -2.65 -7.99
CA LYS A 82 2.25 -3.55 -8.12
C LYS A 82 1.51 -3.65 -6.79
N PHE A 83 0.20 -3.50 -6.83
CA PHE A 83 -0.68 -3.73 -5.67
C PHE A 83 -1.69 -4.81 -5.99
N GLU A 84 -1.94 -5.68 -5.02
CA GLU A 84 -3.07 -6.60 -5.03
C GLU A 84 -4.17 -6.01 -4.16
N VAL A 85 -5.27 -5.62 -4.79
CA VAL A 85 -6.43 -5.02 -4.11
C VAL A 85 -7.68 -5.76 -4.55
N SER A 86 -8.60 -5.95 -3.61
CA SER A 86 -9.92 -6.50 -3.87
C SER A 86 -10.97 -5.76 -3.03
N MET A 87 -12.11 -5.47 -3.62
CA MET A 87 -13.28 -5.03 -2.87
C MET A 87 -14.06 -6.26 -2.40
N LYS A 88 -14.67 -6.17 -1.21
CA LYS A 88 -15.64 -7.18 -0.77
C LYS A 88 -16.89 -7.13 -1.64
N SER A 89 -17.64 -8.23 -1.68
CA SER A 89 -18.88 -8.34 -2.46
C SER A 89 -19.97 -7.36 -2.01
N ASP A 90 -19.93 -6.93 -0.75
CA ASP A 90 -20.83 -5.96 -0.12
C ASP A 90 -20.30 -4.52 -0.16
N ALA A 91 -19.18 -4.26 -0.84
CA ALA A 91 -18.65 -2.91 -1.00
C ALA A 91 -19.58 -2.04 -1.86
N PHE A 92 -19.98 -0.87 -1.34
CA PHE A 92 -20.88 0.09 -1.99
C PHE A 92 -20.21 1.46 -2.17
N GLY A 93 -20.82 2.36 -2.95
CA GLY A 93 -20.32 3.72 -3.19
C GLY A 93 -19.30 3.86 -4.33
N TRP A 94 -18.88 2.74 -4.93
CA TRP A 94 -17.91 2.71 -6.04
C TRP A 94 -18.56 2.55 -7.43
N SER A 95 -19.88 2.32 -7.49
CA SER A 95 -20.58 2.16 -8.77
C SER A 95 -20.52 3.46 -9.57
N GLY A 96 -19.96 3.41 -10.78
CA GLY A 96 -19.78 4.58 -11.63
C GLY A 96 -18.63 5.52 -11.22
N CYS A 97 -18.02 5.30 -10.04
CA CYS A 97 -16.91 6.13 -9.54
C CYS A 97 -15.57 5.55 -10.02
N PRO A 98 -14.71 6.35 -10.69
CA PRO A 98 -13.37 5.90 -11.03
C PRO A 98 -12.51 5.75 -9.78
N VAL A 99 -11.68 4.69 -9.74
CA VAL A 99 -10.67 4.51 -8.70
C VAL A 99 -9.35 5.06 -9.24
N PHE A 100 -8.68 5.88 -8.44
CA PHE A 100 -7.38 6.42 -8.81
C PHE A 100 -6.30 5.78 -7.96
N MET A 101 -5.29 5.24 -8.63
CA MET A 101 -4.08 4.79 -7.99
C MET A 101 -2.99 5.81 -8.28
N MET A 102 -2.36 6.32 -7.23
CA MET A 102 -1.25 7.26 -7.32
C MET A 102 -0.06 6.66 -6.60
N ALA A 103 1.14 6.83 -7.16
CA ALA A 103 2.35 6.53 -6.43
C ALA A 103 3.42 7.58 -6.73
N LYS A 104 4.45 7.60 -5.89
CA LYS A 104 5.63 8.42 -6.03
C LYS A 104 6.82 7.58 -5.58
N LEU A 105 7.91 7.66 -6.32
CA LEU A 105 9.15 6.97 -6.02
C LEU A 105 10.22 8.01 -5.66
N GLY A 106 10.89 7.86 -4.52
CA GLY A 106 11.93 8.80 -4.07
C GLY A 106 11.38 10.16 -3.62
N LYS A 107 12.26 11.02 -3.09
CA LYS A 107 11.89 12.35 -2.57
C LYS A 107 11.61 13.33 -3.70
N LYS A 108 12.43 13.31 -4.76
CA LYS A 108 12.30 14.22 -5.91
C LYS A 108 11.46 13.63 -7.05
N GLY A 109 11.01 12.38 -6.94
CA GLY A 109 10.20 11.76 -7.97
C GLY A 109 8.84 12.43 -8.18
N ARG A 110 8.35 12.33 -9.41
CA ARG A 110 7.03 12.85 -9.80
C ARG A 110 5.94 11.83 -9.48
N TYR A 111 4.79 12.31 -9.05
CA TYR A 111 3.60 11.48 -8.93
C TYR A 111 3.21 10.94 -10.32
N ARG A 112 2.95 9.64 -10.40
CA ARG A 112 2.21 9.07 -11.53
C ARG A 112 0.92 8.48 -11.01
N TRP A 113 -0.13 8.67 -11.80
CA TRP A 113 -1.45 8.20 -11.46
C TRP A 113 -2.03 7.37 -12.59
N LYS A 114 -2.93 6.45 -12.25
CA LYS A 114 -3.68 5.63 -13.19
C LYS A 114 -5.11 5.53 -12.69
N GLN A 115 -6.05 5.74 -13.61
CA GLN A 115 -7.45 5.46 -13.37
C GLN A 115 -7.74 3.98 -13.64
N SER A 116 -8.47 3.35 -12.74
CA SER A 116 -8.99 2.00 -12.90
C SER A 116 -10.51 1.97 -12.75
N ARG A 117 -11.13 0.96 -13.35
CA ARG A 117 -12.55 0.67 -13.12
C ARG A 117 -12.73 0.08 -11.71
N PRO A 118 -13.93 0.17 -11.11
CA PRO A 118 -14.22 -0.44 -9.81
C PRO A 118 -13.77 -1.90 -9.75
N ILE A 119 -13.08 -2.24 -8.66
CA ILE A 119 -12.35 -3.51 -8.51
C ILE A 119 -13.33 -4.59 -8.05
N ARG A 120 -13.97 -5.30 -8.99
CA ARG A 120 -14.98 -6.34 -8.67
C ARG A 120 -14.40 -7.69 -8.21
N CYS A 121 -13.14 -7.98 -8.53
CA CYS A 121 -12.41 -9.18 -8.11
C CYS A 121 -10.97 -8.80 -7.75
N LYS A 122 -10.17 -9.70 -7.19
CA LYS A 122 -8.73 -9.48 -7.00
C LYS A 122 -8.10 -8.95 -8.29
N GLN A 123 -7.65 -7.70 -8.27
CA GLN A 123 -7.00 -7.08 -9.40
C GLN A 123 -5.60 -6.66 -8.99
N ARG A 124 -4.64 -7.01 -9.86
CA ARG A 124 -3.29 -6.50 -9.79
C ARG A 124 -3.26 -5.14 -10.48
N GLN A 125 -3.13 -4.08 -9.69
CA GLN A 125 -2.90 -2.74 -10.20
C GLN A 125 -1.40 -2.50 -10.37
N GLU A 126 -1.01 -1.86 -11.48
CA GLU A 126 0.40 -1.59 -11.78
C GLU A 126 0.59 -0.15 -12.27
N ILE A 127 1.63 0.52 -11.74
CA ILE A 127 2.16 1.77 -12.26
C ILE A 127 3.65 1.62 -12.54
N SER A 128 4.04 1.96 -13.76
CA SER A 128 5.45 1.95 -14.20
C SER A 128 6.10 3.31 -13.95
N TYR A 129 7.36 3.30 -13.53
CA TYR A 129 8.23 4.45 -13.25
C TYR A 129 9.57 4.31 -13.96
N LEU A 130 10.19 5.43 -14.34
CA LEU A 130 11.64 5.53 -14.41
C LEU A 130 12.10 6.11 -13.07
N GLY A 131 12.83 5.33 -12.29
CA GLY A 131 13.60 5.82 -11.15
C GLY A 131 14.90 6.42 -11.67
N LEU A 132 15.05 7.72 -11.49
CA LEU A 132 16.32 8.42 -11.60
C LEU A 132 16.96 8.38 -10.21
N CYS A 133 18.28 8.21 -10.12
CA CYS A 133 19.00 8.32 -8.85
C CYS A 133 18.71 9.68 -8.19
N ASP A 134 18.34 9.68 -6.91
CA ASP A 134 18.06 10.88 -6.11
C ASP A 134 19.33 11.49 -5.50
#